data_AF-A0AAW9GWM1-F1
#
_entry.id   AF-A0AAW9GWM1-F1
#
_cell.length_a   1.000
_cell.length_b   1.000
_cell.length_c   1.000
_cell.angle_alpha   90.00
_cell.angle_beta   90.00
_cell.angle_gamma   90.00
#
_symmetry.space_group_name_H-M   'P 1'
#
loop_
_entity.id
_entity.type
_entity.pdbx_description
1 polymer ?
#
loop_
_entity_poly.entity_id
_entity_poly.type
_entity_poly.pdbx_seq_one_letter_code
_entity_poly.pdbx_strand_id
1 'polypeptide(L)'
;MQVVDHAPHAWFLLRDGDTLLLDVNCNHGPVGYAWTMALTVQEVAQYRALGRDFITQLAEHVQSTAPGVLGNRSPYLVRKADAETRQRVTVAIKAWIKDN
;
A
#
# COMPACT_ATOMS: atom_id res chain seq x y z
N MET A 1 11.59 6.45 5.75
CA MET A 1 10.29 5.77 5.83
C MET A 1 9.79 5.62 7.26
N GLN A 2 8.55 6.06 7.50
CA GLN A 2 7.83 5.88 8.77
C GLN A 2 6.42 5.38 8.49
N VAL A 3 5.93 4.43 9.28
CA VAL A 3 4.52 4.01 9.23
C VAL A 3 3.66 5.12 9.84
N VAL A 4 2.73 5.65 9.06
CA VAL A 4 1.82 6.73 9.44
C VAL A 4 0.51 6.17 9.97
N ASP A 5 0.00 5.14 9.30
CA ASP A 5 -1.28 4.51 9.63
C ASP A 5 -1.28 3.06 9.14
N HIS A 6 -2.19 2.23 9.65
CA HIS A 6 -2.36 0.87 9.19
C HIS A 6 -3.79 0.36 9.43
N ALA A 7 -4.16 -0.66 8.67
CA ALA A 7 -5.30 -1.51 8.97
C ALA A 7 -4.82 -2.94 9.21
N PRO A 8 -5.20 -3.56 10.34
CA PRO A 8 -4.82 -4.93 10.65
C PRO A 8 -5.10 -5.87 9.49
N HIS A 9 -4.08 -6.60 9.06
CA HIS A 9 -4.13 -7.59 7.97
C HIS A 9 -4.51 -7.06 6.58
N ALA A 10 -4.76 -5.76 6.40
CA ALA A 10 -5.23 -5.20 5.14
C ALA A 10 -4.18 -4.30 4.47
N TRP A 11 -3.65 -3.28 5.16
CA TRP A 11 -2.73 -2.32 4.54
C TRP A 11 -1.87 -1.55 5.56
N PHE A 12 -0.74 -1.04 5.10
CA PHE A 12 0.13 -0.11 5.82
C PHE A 12 0.35 1.15 4.98
N LEU A 13 0.18 2.30 5.61
CA LEU A 13 0.50 3.60 5.03
C LEU A 13 1.85 4.06 5.57
N LEU A 14 2.77 4.36 4.67
CA LEU A 14 4.10 4.82 4.97
C LEU A 14 4.34 6.20 4.38
N ARG A 15 5.19 6.97 5.05
CA ARG A 15 5.71 8.24 4.55
C ARG A 15 7.21 8.13 4.31
N ASP A 16 7.64 8.49 3.10
CA ASP A 16 9.03 8.65 2.73
C ASP A 16 9.28 10.07 2.24
N GLY A 17 9.78 10.92 3.14
CA GLY A 17 9.89 12.36 2.89
C GLY A 17 8.53 12.99 2.61
N ASP A 18 8.35 13.51 1.40
CA ASP A 18 7.09 14.11 0.91
C ASP A 18 6.17 13.11 0.20
N THR A 19 6.65 11.88 -0.03
CA THR A 19 5.86 10.84 -0.72
C THR A 19 5.13 9.97 0.31
N LEU A 20 3.86 9.71 0.05
CA LEU A 20 3.10 8.69 0.78
C LEU A 20 3.07 7.40 -0.05
N LEU A 21 3.38 6.30 0.60
CA LEU A 21 3.43 4.96 0.03
C LEU A 21 2.36 4.11 0.71
N LEU A 22 1.54 3.43 -0.08
CA LEU A 22 0.55 2.48 0.40
C LEU A 22 1.04 1.06 0.10
N ASP A 23 1.19 0.27 1.15
CA ASP A 23 1.47 -1.16 1.07
C ASP A 23 0.19 -1.95 1.37
N VAL A 24 -0.37 -2.59 0.37
CA VAL A 24 -1.63 -3.35 0.49
C VAL A 24 -1.30 -4.83 0.57
N ASN A 25 -1.80 -5.50 1.60
CA ASN A 25 -1.67 -6.94 1.74
C ASN A 25 -2.81 -7.62 0.95
N CYS A 26 -2.53 -8.01 -0.28
CA CYS A 26 -3.48 -8.70 -1.13
C CYS A 26 -3.47 -10.19 -0.79
N ASN A 27 -4.57 -10.70 -0.23
CA ASN A 27 -4.74 -12.13 0.02
C ASN A 27 -5.78 -12.72 -0.94
N HIS A 28 -5.34 -13.55 -1.89
CA HIS A 28 -6.21 -14.29 -2.80
C HIS A 28 -5.95 -15.80 -2.64
N GLY A 29 -6.57 -16.40 -1.63
CA GLY A 29 -6.43 -17.82 -1.34
C GLY A 29 -5.25 -18.14 -0.40
N PRO A 30 -4.45 -19.19 -0.66
CA PRO A 30 -3.37 -19.61 0.25
C PRO A 30 -2.09 -18.77 0.13
N VAL A 31 -1.99 -17.87 -0.85
CA VAL A 31 -0.81 -17.03 -1.09
C VAL A 31 -1.21 -15.57 -0.99
N GLY A 32 -0.69 -14.89 0.03
CA GLY A 32 -0.76 -13.43 0.17
C GLY A 32 0.47 -12.78 -0.45
N TYR A 33 0.29 -11.62 -1.08
CA TYR A 33 1.40 -10.79 -1.55
C TYR A 33 1.18 -9.33 -1.16
N ALA A 34 2.27 -8.62 -0.89
CA ALA A 34 2.24 -7.19 -0.65
C ALA A 34 2.33 -6.42 -1.99
N TRP A 35 1.41 -5.49 -2.18
CA TRP A 35 1.40 -4.53 -3.28
C TRP A 35 1.71 -3.13 -2.77
N THR A 36 2.95 -2.70 -2.99
CA THR A 36 3.39 -1.35 -2.64
C THR A 36 3.25 -0.41 -3.83
N MET A 37 2.62 0.74 -3.61
CA MET A 37 2.52 1.82 -4.60
C MET A 37 2.60 3.20 -3.95
N ALA A 38 3.08 4.20 -4.69
CA ALA A 38 3.05 5.58 -4.26
C ALA A 38 1.67 6.20 -4.52
N LEU A 39 1.17 6.97 -3.56
CA LEU A 39 -0.03 7.77 -3.70
C LEU A 39 0.25 8.96 -4.62
N THR A 40 -0.68 9.25 -5.52
CA THR A 40 -0.64 10.44 -6.36
C THR A 40 -1.03 11.68 -5.57
N VAL A 41 -0.70 12.86 -6.09
CA VAL A 41 -1.08 14.14 -5.47
C VAL A 41 -2.59 14.23 -5.22
N GLN A 42 -3.42 13.69 -6.12
CA GLN A 42 -4.88 13.68 -5.94
C GLN A 42 -5.32 12.75 -4.80
N GLU A 43 -4.74 11.56 -4.70
CA GLU A 43 -5.03 10.61 -3.63
C GLU A 43 -4.53 11.12 -2.28
N VAL A 44 -3.38 11.82 -2.24
CA VAL A 44 -2.90 12.49 -1.03
C VAL A 44 -3.87 13.59 -0.60
N ALA A 45 -4.43 14.36 -1.53
CA ALA A 45 -5.45 15.36 -1.22
C ALA A 45 -6.74 14.72 -0.68
N GLN A 46 -7.17 13.60 -1.27
CA GLN A 46 -8.33 12.83 -0.78
C GLN A 46 -8.08 12.22 0.59
N TYR A 47 -6.89 11.65 0.83
CA TYR A 47 -6.47 11.19 2.16
C TYR A 47 -6.49 12.32 3.18
N ARG A 48 -6.07 13.54 2.84
CA ARG A 48 -6.15 14.68 3.76
C ARG A 48 -7.58 15.12 4.07
N ALA A 49 -8.51 14.90 3.14
CA ALA A 49 -9.91 15.29 3.29
C ALA A 49 -10.76 14.22 4.01
N LEU A 50 -10.55 12.95 3.66
CA LEU A 50 -11.34 11.79 4.10
C LEU A 50 -10.63 10.94 5.16
N GLY A 51 -9.32 11.15 5.34
CA GLY A 51 -8.51 10.40 6.28
C GLY A 51 -8.40 8.92 5.90
N ARG A 52 -8.42 8.10 6.95
CA ARG A 52 -8.22 6.66 6.88
C ARG A 52 -9.23 5.94 5.98
N ASP A 53 -10.49 6.39 5.92
CA ASP A 53 -11.54 5.74 5.14
C ASP A 53 -11.23 5.69 3.65
N PHE A 54 -10.56 6.72 3.12
CA PHE A 54 -10.13 6.73 1.74
C PHE A 54 -9.03 5.69 1.47
N ILE A 55 -8.07 5.55 2.39
CA ILE A 55 -6.99 4.56 2.26
C ILE A 55 -7.55 3.13 2.32
N THR A 56 -8.53 2.89 3.20
CA THR A 56 -9.24 1.62 3.27
C THR A 56 -9.91 1.28 1.94
N GLN A 57 -10.69 2.21 1.37
CA GLN A 57 -11.33 1.99 0.07
C GLN A 57 -10.32 1.77 -1.06
N LEU A 58 -9.21 2.52 -1.06
CA LEU A 58 -8.16 2.36 -2.06
C LEU A 58 -7.48 1.00 -1.94
N ALA A 59 -7.19 0.55 -0.72
CA ALA A 59 -6.61 -0.77 -0.46
C ALA A 59 -7.58 -1.89 -0.87
N GLU A 60 -8.87 -1.76 -0.58
CA GLU A 60 -9.90 -2.70 -1.02
C GLU A 60 -10.01 -2.75 -2.56
N HIS A 61 -9.92 -1.61 -3.24
CA HIS A 61 -9.88 -1.56 -4.70
C HIS A 61 -8.61 -2.22 -5.27
N VAL A 62 -7.45 -1.98 -4.66
CA VAL A 62 -6.19 -2.65 -5.04
C VAL A 62 -6.32 -4.16 -4.83
N GLN A 63 -6.83 -4.61 -3.69
CA GLN A 63 -7.06 -6.03 -3.42
C GLN A 63 -8.08 -6.63 -4.40
N SER A 64 -9.23 -6.00 -4.61
CA SER A 64 -10.28 -6.47 -5.52
C SER A 64 -9.78 -6.60 -6.95
N THR A 65 -8.91 -5.69 -7.39
CA THR A 65 -8.32 -5.70 -8.73
C THR A 65 -7.08 -6.57 -8.85
N ALA A 66 -6.67 -7.28 -7.80
CA ALA A 66 -5.58 -8.28 -7.79
C ALA A 66 -4.39 -7.97 -8.74
N PRO A 67 -3.72 -6.81 -8.60
CA PRO A 67 -2.58 -6.44 -9.44
C PRO A 67 -1.45 -7.43 -9.22
N GLY A 68 -1.29 -8.38 -10.15
CA GLY A 68 -0.35 -9.50 -10.01
C GLY A 68 -0.89 -10.83 -10.53
N VAL A 69 -2.21 -10.93 -10.75
CA VAL A 69 -2.81 -12.09 -11.43
C VAL A 69 -2.63 -11.96 -12.94
N LEU A 70 -2.05 -13.01 -13.56
CA LEU A 70 -1.85 -13.11 -15.02
C LEU A 70 -3.19 -12.93 -15.75
N GLY A 71 -3.23 -11.95 -16.67
CA GLY A 71 -4.41 -11.62 -17.48
C GLY A 71 -5.25 -10.43 -17.00
N ASN A 72 -4.91 -9.83 -15.85
CA ASN A 72 -5.65 -8.68 -15.34
C ASN A 72 -5.09 -7.34 -15.85
N ARG A 73 -5.96 -6.45 -16.34
CA ARG A 73 -5.64 -5.07 -16.76
C ARG A 73 -5.69 -4.11 -15.57
N SER A 74 -5.11 -4.50 -14.44
CA SER A 74 -5.18 -3.63 -13.26
C SER A 74 -4.41 -2.34 -13.54
N PRO A 75 -5.06 -1.16 -13.45
CA PRO A 75 -4.41 0.12 -13.75
C PRO A 75 -3.28 0.44 -12.78
N TYR A 76 -3.19 -0.31 -11.67
CA TYR A 76 -2.15 -0.16 -10.66
C TYR A 76 -0.84 -0.87 -11.05
N LEU A 77 -0.80 -1.75 -12.05
CA LEU A 77 0.42 -2.48 -12.47
C LEU A 77 1.58 -1.52 -12.81
N VAL A 78 1.28 -0.40 -13.46
CA VAL A 78 2.27 0.63 -13.82
C VAL A 78 2.70 1.50 -12.63
N ARG A 79 1.98 1.41 -11.52
CA ARG A 79 2.20 2.18 -10.29
C ARG A 79 2.96 1.39 -9.23
N LYS A 80 3.41 0.17 -9.57
CA LYS A 80 4.20 -0.67 -8.68
C LYS A 80 5.49 0.07 -8.30
N ALA A 81 5.74 0.20 -7.01
CA ALA A 81 7.00 0.74 -6.53
C ALA A 81 8.18 -0.15 -6.99
N ASP A 82 9.33 0.47 -7.24
CA ASP A 82 10.57 -0.22 -7.59
C ASP A 82 11.01 -1.17 -6.46
N ALA A 83 11.95 -2.05 -6.76
CA ALA A 83 12.39 -3.08 -5.80
C ALA A 83 13.03 -2.48 -4.54
N GLU A 84 13.74 -1.36 -4.66
CA GLU A 84 14.41 -0.71 -3.54
C GLU A 84 13.39 -0.08 -2.60
N THR A 85 12.43 0.68 -3.14
CA THR A 85 11.32 1.26 -2.37
C THR A 85 10.54 0.19 -1.63
N ARG A 86 10.21 -0.93 -2.28
CA ARG A 86 9.52 -2.06 -1.65
C ARG A 86 10.31 -2.70 -0.51
N GLN A 87 11.63 -2.81 -0.68
CA GLN A 87 12.50 -3.35 0.35
C GLN A 87 12.56 -2.41 1.56
N ARG A 88 12.72 -1.10 1.33
CA ARG A 88 12.69 -0.09 2.41
C ARG A 88 11.34 -0.09 3.14
N VAL A 89 10.22 -0.22 2.42
CA VAL A 89 8.88 -0.34 3.02
C VAL A 89 8.78 -1.58 3.90
N THR A 90 9.22 -2.74 3.38
CA THR A 90 9.23 -3.99 4.15
C THR A 90 10.05 -3.88 5.43
N VAL A 91 11.22 -3.24 5.36
CA VAL A 91 12.08 -3.00 6.53
C VAL A 91 11.38 -2.09 7.54
N ALA A 92 10.76 -1.00 7.08
CA ALA A 92 10.04 -0.07 7.95
C ALA A 92 8.84 -0.72 8.64
N ILE A 93 8.04 -1.51 7.92
CA ILE A 93 6.92 -2.26 8.50
C ILE A 93 7.43 -3.27 9.54
N LYS A 94 8.49 -4.03 9.23
CA LYS A 94 9.07 -4.99 10.17
C LYS A 94 9.60 -4.34 11.43
N ALA A 95 10.26 -3.19 11.31
CA ALA A 95 10.71 -2.42 12.47
C ALA A 95 9.52 -1.97 13.32
N TRP A 96 8.50 -1.38 12.68
CA TRP A 96 7.29 -0.93 13.38
C TRP A 96 6.55 -2.05 14.10
N ILE A 97 6.41 -3.23 13.48
CA ILE A 97 5.80 -4.43 14.09
C ILE A 97 6.63 -4.94 15.29
N LYS A 98 7.94 -4.76 15.28
CA LYS A 98 8.78 -5.21 16.40
C LYS A 98 8.62 -4.30 17.62
N ASP A 99 8.32 -3.03 17.38
CA ASP A 99 8.21 -1.99 18.41
C ASP A 99 6.77 -1.80 18.95
N ASN A 100 5.76 -2.49 18.38
CA ASN A 100 4.33 -2.45 18.79
C ASN A 100 3.80 -3.85 19.11
#